data_AF-A0A542ZGS3-F1
#
_entry.id   AF-A0A542ZGS3-F1
#
_cell.length_a   1.000
_cell.length_b   1.000
_cell.length_c   1.000
_cell.angle_alpha   90.00
_cell.angle_beta   90.00
_cell.angle_gamma   90.00
#
_symmetry.space_group_name_H-M   'P 1'
#
loop_
_entity.id
_entity.type
_entity.pdbx_description
1 polymer ?
#
loop_
_entity_poly.entity_id
_entity_poly.type
_entity_poly.pdbx_seq_one_letter_code
_entity_poly.pdbx_strand_id
1 'polypeptide(L)'
;MVSMAGLDPLGGAPSGFRLFFGVVVTLVVLGFVAVFATVAYRAKAARRAGLDPLAGDIQLAGQLRRSALLAPAGEGKTTAARLAELDTLHRSGAITDEEWNAQRARVLSEL
;
A
#
# COMPACT_ATOMS: atom_id res chain seq x y z
N MET A 1 -0.11 -45.56 -39.20
CA MET A 1 -0.66 -44.84 -38.04
C MET A 1 0.52 -44.36 -37.21
N VAL A 2 0.90 -43.08 -37.34
CA VAL A 2 2.03 -42.52 -36.58
C VAL A 2 1.55 -42.37 -35.13
N SER A 3 2.07 -43.22 -34.26
CA SER A 3 1.83 -43.11 -32.82
C SER A 3 2.43 -41.79 -32.35
N MET A 4 1.59 -40.87 -31.86
CA MET A 4 2.01 -39.78 -30.99
C MET A 4 2.42 -40.38 -29.63
N ALA A 5 3.44 -41.23 -29.63
CA ALA A 5 4.13 -41.64 -28.42
C ALA A 5 4.74 -40.36 -27.85
N GLY A 6 4.29 -40.01 -26.65
CA GLY A 6 4.57 -38.74 -26.00
C GLY A 6 6.03 -38.34 -26.16
N LEU A 7 6.23 -37.09 -26.57
CA LEU A 7 7.50 -36.42 -26.40
C LEU A 7 7.72 -36.36 -24.88
N ASP A 8 8.29 -37.41 -24.32
CA ASP A 8 8.75 -37.45 -22.95
C ASP A 8 10.14 -36.78 -23.01
N PRO A 9 10.24 -35.46 -22.72
CA PRO A 9 11.44 -34.68 -22.98
C PRO A 9 12.64 -35.16 -22.14
N LEU A 10 12.39 -36.10 -21.23
CA LEU A 10 13.31 -36.66 -20.25
C LEU A 10 13.48 -38.18 -20.40
N GLY A 11 13.04 -38.80 -21.50
CA GLY A 11 13.00 -40.26 -21.69
C GLY A 11 14.35 -40.99 -21.50
N GLY A 12 15.48 -40.29 -21.57
CA GLY A 12 16.84 -40.83 -21.34
C GLY A 12 17.43 -40.54 -19.95
N ALA A 13 16.74 -39.82 -19.07
CA ALA A 13 17.32 -39.37 -17.80
C ALA A 13 17.20 -40.42 -16.67
N PRO A 14 18.17 -40.48 -15.73
CA PRO A 14 18.08 -41.33 -14.55
C PRO A 14 16.77 -41.12 -13.79
N SER A 15 16.18 -42.19 -13.27
CA SER A 15 14.87 -42.15 -12.59
C SER A 15 14.81 -41.11 -11.45
N GLY A 16 15.89 -40.98 -10.66
CA GLY A 16 15.99 -39.97 -9.62
C GLY A 16 15.98 -38.53 -10.14
N PHE A 17 16.62 -38.28 -11.28
CA PHE A 17 16.63 -36.95 -11.92
C PHE A 17 15.24 -36.57 -12.42
N ARG A 18 14.51 -37.52 -13.02
CA ARG A 18 13.12 -37.30 -13.48
C ARG A 18 12.18 -36.96 -12.33
N LEU A 19 12.28 -37.69 -11.22
CA LEU A 19 11.46 -37.43 -10.04
C LEU A 19 11.74 -36.04 -9.46
N PHE A 20 13.01 -35.70 -9.26
CA PHE A 20 13.42 -34.39 -8.74
C PHE A 20 12.94 -33.25 -9.65
N PHE A 21 13.22 -33.36 -10.96
CA PHE A 21 12.85 -32.32 -11.91
C PHE A 21 11.32 -32.15 -12.02
N GLY A 22 10.58 -33.26 -12.01
CA GLY A 22 9.11 -33.24 -11.98
C GLY A 22 8.58 -32.49 -10.76
N VAL A 23 9.08 -32.79 -9.57
CA VAL A 23 8.70 -32.09 -8.33
C VAL A 23 9.01 -30.60 -8.41
N VAL A 24 10.21 -30.23 -8.86
CA VAL A 24 10.60 -28.82 -8.99
C VAL A 24 9.68 -28.08 -9.96
N VAL A 25 9.42 -28.64 -11.14
CA VAL A 25 8.50 -28.03 -12.13
C VAL A 25 7.11 -27.88 -11.55
N THR A 26 6.58 -28.90 -10.87
CA THR A 26 5.28 -28.83 -10.21
C THR A 26 5.24 -27.70 -9.18
N LEU A 27 6.25 -27.57 -8.33
CA LEU A 27 6.32 -26.51 -7.32
C LEU A 27 6.39 -25.12 -7.96
N VAL A 28 7.18 -24.97 -9.03
CA VAL A 28 7.29 -23.71 -9.78
C VAL A 28 5.94 -23.33 -10.38
N VAL A 29 5.26 -24.26 -11.06
CA VAL A 29 3.93 -24.04 -11.63
C VAL A 29 2.92 -23.67 -10.54
N LEU A 30 2.92 -24.39 -9.43
CA LEU A 30 2.03 -24.11 -8.29
C LEU A 30 2.29 -22.71 -7.72
N GLY A 31 3.55 -22.31 -7.61
CA GLY A 31 3.97 -20.98 -7.17
C GLY A 31 3.45 -19.89 -8.10
N PHE A 32 3.62 -20.05 -9.42
CA PHE A 32 3.06 -19.12 -10.40
C PHE A 32 1.53 -19.02 -10.29
N VAL A 33 0.84 -20.15 -10.21
CA VAL A 33 -0.62 -20.18 -10.05
C VAL A 33 -1.05 -19.42 -8.79
N ALA A 34 -0.38 -19.63 -7.66
CA ALA A 34 -0.67 -18.94 -6.41
C ALA A 34 -0.44 -17.42 -6.51
N VAL A 35 0.65 -16.98 -7.15
CA VAL A 35 0.93 -15.56 -7.40
C VAL A 35 -0.17 -14.94 -8.27
N PHE A 36 -0.49 -15.55 -9.42
CA PHE A 36 -1.54 -15.03 -10.31
C PHE A 36 -2.91 -15.02 -9.64
N ALA A 37 -3.26 -16.06 -8.87
CA ALA A 37 -4.51 -16.11 -8.11
C ALA A 37 -4.57 -14.98 -7.07
N THR A 38 -3.46 -14.71 -6.37
CA THR A 38 -3.38 -13.63 -5.37
C THR A 38 -3.55 -12.27 -6.03
N VAL A 39 -2.86 -12.01 -7.16
CA VAL A 39 -3.01 -10.76 -7.92
C VAL A 39 -4.44 -10.60 -8.41
N ALA A 40 -5.04 -11.63 -8.99
CA ALA A 40 -6.42 -11.59 -9.48
C ALA A 40 -7.44 -11.39 -8.36
N TYR A 41 -7.26 -12.04 -7.21
CA TYR A 41 -8.13 -11.88 -6.05
C TYR A 41 -8.04 -10.46 -5.48
N ARG A 42 -6.81 -9.92 -5.33
CA ARG A 42 -6.59 -8.55 -4.87
C ARG A 42 -7.16 -7.52 -5.84
N ALA A 43 -6.99 -7.71 -7.14
CA ALA A 43 -7.58 -6.83 -8.16
C ALA A 43 -9.11 -6.86 -8.11
N LYS A 44 -9.72 -8.05 -7.96
CA LYS A 44 -11.17 -8.19 -7.84
C LYS A 44 -11.69 -7.55 -6.53
N ALA A 45 -10.96 -7.70 -5.44
CA ALA A 45 -11.30 -7.08 -4.15
C ALA A 45 -11.22 -5.54 -4.22
N ALA A 46 -10.16 -4.99 -4.81
CA ALA A 46 -10.02 -3.56 -5.05
C ALA A 46 -11.17 -3.00 -5.92
N ARG A 47 -11.52 -3.69 -7.02
CA ARG A 47 -12.65 -3.29 -7.87
C ARG A 47 -13.99 -3.30 -7.13
N ARG A 48 -14.21 -4.28 -6.23
CA ARG A 48 -15.40 -4.32 -5.36
C ARG A 48 -15.43 -3.16 -4.36
N ALA A 49 -14.27 -2.69 -3.93
CA ALA A 49 -14.12 -1.51 -3.07
C ALA A 49 -14.17 -0.18 -3.85
N GLY A 50 -14.44 -0.21 -5.17
CA GLY A 50 -14.46 1.00 -6.02
C GLY A 50 -13.07 1.58 -6.32
N LEU A 51 -12.00 0.89 -5.93
CA LEU A 51 -10.63 1.28 -6.22
C LEU A 51 -10.21 0.69 -7.57
N ASP A 52 -9.52 1.48 -8.38
CA ASP A 52 -8.96 0.99 -9.65
C ASP A 52 -7.58 0.35 -9.38
N PRO A 53 -7.45 -0.99 -9.49
CA PRO A 53 -6.20 -1.69 -9.20
C PRO A 53 -5.08 -1.39 -10.20
N LEU A 54 -5.40 -0.91 -11.41
CA LEU A 54 -4.39 -0.54 -12.40
C LEU A 54 -3.91 0.90 -12.23
N ALA A 55 -4.71 1.73 -11.56
CA ALA A 55 -4.35 3.10 -11.20
C ALA A 55 -3.99 3.24 -9.72
N GLY A 56 -3.73 2.13 -9.00
CA GLY A 56 -3.40 2.13 -7.57
C GLY A 56 -2.27 3.09 -7.24
N ASP A 57 -1.21 3.13 -8.06
CA ASP A 57 -0.08 4.03 -7.87
C ASP A 57 -0.44 5.50 -8.10
N ILE A 58 -1.33 5.79 -9.06
CA ILE A 58 -1.76 7.16 -9.39
C ILE A 58 -2.77 7.66 -8.37
N GLN A 59 -3.67 6.80 -7.89
CA GLN A 59 -4.61 7.12 -6.82
C GLN A 59 -3.90 7.24 -5.47
N LEU A 60 -2.93 6.37 -5.15
CA LEU A 60 -2.07 6.58 -3.99
C LEU A 60 -1.23 7.84 -4.15
N ALA A 61 -0.59 8.10 -5.30
CA ALA A 61 0.20 9.33 -5.48
C ALA A 61 -0.67 10.59 -5.44
N GLY A 62 -1.91 10.52 -5.92
CA GLY A 62 -2.89 11.61 -5.82
C GLY A 62 -3.42 11.80 -4.40
N GLN A 63 -3.74 10.71 -3.71
CA GLN A 63 -4.22 10.73 -2.33
C GLN A 63 -3.11 11.04 -1.34
N LEU A 64 -1.87 10.63 -1.58
CA LEU A 64 -0.68 11.01 -0.82
C LEU A 64 -0.36 12.50 -1.02
N ARG A 65 -0.48 13.03 -2.24
CA ARG A 65 -0.37 14.47 -2.52
C ARG A 65 -1.50 15.29 -1.89
N ARG A 66 -2.69 14.70 -1.73
CA ARG A 66 -3.88 15.33 -1.14
C ARG A 66 -3.99 15.09 0.37
N SER A 67 -3.28 14.10 0.91
CA SER A 67 -3.18 13.83 2.33
C SER A 67 -2.16 14.76 2.94
N ALA A 68 -2.51 15.38 4.07
CA ALA A 68 -1.63 16.21 4.89
C ALA A 68 -0.38 15.46 5.44
N LEU A 69 -0.18 14.18 5.09
CA LEU A 69 0.99 13.37 5.46
C LEU A 69 2.25 13.68 4.64
N LEU A 70 2.11 14.28 3.43
CA LEU A 70 3.24 14.76 2.61
C LEU A 70 3.24 16.28 2.44
N ALA A 71 2.42 17.02 3.20
CA ALA A 71 2.63 18.47 3.29
C ALA A 71 4.09 18.66 3.75
N PRO A 72 4.90 19.49 3.05
CA PRO A 72 6.26 19.78 3.47
C PRO A 72 6.23 20.07 4.96
N ALA A 73 7.19 19.57 5.75
CA ALA A 73 7.23 19.80 7.19
C ALA A 73 7.25 21.30 7.59
N GLY A 74 7.34 22.22 6.60
CA GLY A 74 7.17 23.68 6.75
C GLY A 74 5.88 24.29 6.21
N GLU A 75 4.95 23.55 5.60
CA GLU A 75 3.62 24.04 5.14
C GLU A 75 2.45 23.49 5.99
N GLY A 76 2.74 22.90 7.16
CA GLY A 76 1.71 22.48 8.09
C GLY A 76 1.06 23.69 8.74
N LYS A 77 -0.14 24.11 8.28
CA LYS A 77 -0.98 25.22 8.81
C LYS A 77 -0.17 26.47 9.17
N THR A 78 -0.35 27.56 8.40
CA THR A 78 0.25 28.87 8.71
C THR A 78 0.09 29.21 10.21
N THR A 79 1.07 29.89 10.82
CA THR A 79 1.04 30.24 12.25
C THR A 79 -0.30 30.91 12.65
N ALA A 80 -0.85 31.73 11.76
CA ALA A 80 -2.18 32.33 11.91
C ALA A 80 -3.32 31.30 12.00
N ALA A 81 -3.28 30.24 11.18
CA ALA A 81 -4.27 29.15 11.22
C ALA A 81 -4.18 28.33 12.50
N ARG A 82 -2.96 28.07 13.02
CA ARG A 82 -2.77 27.38 14.30
C ARG A 82 -3.31 28.21 15.48
N LEU A 83 -3.06 29.52 15.48
CA LEU A 83 -3.59 30.42 16.51
C LEU A 83 -5.12 30.53 16.47
N ALA A 84 -5.72 30.54 15.27
CA ALA A 84 -7.17 30.56 15.11
C ALA A 84 -7.86 29.28 15.60
N GLU A 85 -7.21 28.13 15.45
CA GLU A 85 -7.69 26.85 15.99
C GLU A 85 -7.62 26.82 17.52
N LEU A 86 -6.51 27.27 18.11
CA LEU A 86 -6.39 27.42 19.56
C LEU A 86 -7.46 28.33 20.16
N ASP A 87 -7.75 29.45 19.50
CA ASP A 87 -8.83 30.37 19.89
C ASP A 87 -10.22 29.71 19.80
N THR A 88 -10.44 28.87 18.78
CA THR A 88 -11.70 28.13 18.65
C THR A 88 -11.88 27.11 19.77
N LEU A 89 -10.82 26.38 20.12
CA LEU A 89 -10.84 25.39 21.20
C LEU A 89 -11.04 26.05 22.57
N HIS A 90 -10.44 27.21 22.78
CA HIS A 90 -10.61 28.00 23.99
C HIS A 90 -12.05 28.53 24.12
N ARG A 91 -12.60 29.10 23.04
CA ARG A 91 -14.00 29.55 23.00
C ARG A 91 -15.01 28.43 23.17
N SER A 92 -14.70 27.20 22.71
CA SER A 92 -15.55 26.04 22.95
C SER A 92 -15.41 25.47 24.37
N GLY A 93 -14.50 26.01 25.20
CA GLY A 93 -14.20 25.52 26.55
C GLY A 93 -13.50 24.16 26.57
N ALA A 94 -12.90 23.74 25.44
CA ALA A 94 -12.20 22.46 25.33
C ALA A 94 -10.82 22.49 25.98
N ILE A 95 -10.25 23.70 26.15
CA ILE A 95 -8.97 23.96 26.82
C ILE A 95 -9.14 25.16 27.76
N THR A 96 -8.38 25.19 28.86
CA THR A 96 -8.44 26.30 29.84
C THR A 96 -7.65 27.54 29.38
N ASP A 97 -7.84 28.66 30.09
CA ASP A 97 -7.06 29.89 29.87
C ASP A 97 -5.54 29.66 30.01
N GLU A 98 -5.14 28.84 30.99
CA GLU A 98 -3.73 28.51 31.23
C GLU A 98 -3.15 27.68 30.08
N GLU A 99 -3.89 26.68 29.60
CA GLU A 99 -3.49 25.82 28.49
C GLU A 99 -3.41 26.60 27.18
N TRP A 100 -4.39 27.47 26.93
CA TRP A 100 -4.40 28.36 25.77
C TRP A 100 -3.17 29.29 25.75
N ASN A 101 -2.88 29.95 26.88
CA ASN A 101 -1.73 30.84 27.00
C ASN A 101 -0.40 30.11 26.80
N ALA A 102 -0.26 28.91 27.37
CA ALA A 102 0.95 28.09 27.23
C ALA A 102 1.17 27.63 25.77
N GLN A 103 0.12 27.21 25.07
CA GLN A 103 0.23 26.77 23.68
C GLN A 103 0.43 27.94 22.72
N ARG A 104 -0.23 29.08 22.96
CA ARG A 104 -0.01 30.32 22.19
C ARG A 104 1.44 30.79 22.29
N ALA A 105 2.04 30.75 23.47
CA ALA A 105 3.45 31.10 23.65
C ALA A 105 4.39 30.17 22.87
N ARG A 106 4.13 28.86 22.86
CA ARG A 106 4.91 27.87 22.08
C ARG A 106 4.84 28.15 20.58
N VAL A 107 3.63 28.34 20.05
CA VAL A 107 3.43 28.63 18.62
C VAL A 107 4.11 29.94 18.20
N LEU A 108 4.13 30.95 19.07
CA LEU A 108 4.82 32.22 18.80
C LEU A 108 6.35 32.10 18.91
N SER A 109 6.87 31.14 19.67
CA SER A 109 8.32 30.89 19.78
C SER A 109 8.92 30.11 18.61
N GLU A 110 8.07 29.54 17.75
CA GLU A 110 8.46 28.85 16.51
C GLU A 110 8.58 29.82 15.31
N LEU A 111 8.30 31.11 15.51
CA LEU A 111 8.52 32.20 14.54
C LEU A 111 9.99 32.67 14.59
#